data_AF-A0A0S7YUQ0-F1
#
_entry.id   AF-A0A0S7YUQ0-F1
#
_cell.length_a   1.000
_cell.length_b   1.000
_cell.length_c   1.000
_cell.angle_alpha   90.00
_cell.angle_beta   90.00
_cell.angle_gamma   90.00
#
_symmetry.space_group_name_H-M   'P 1'
#
loop_
_entity.id
_entity.type
_entity.pdbx_description
1 polymer ?
#
loop_
_entity_poly.entity_id
_entity_poly.type
_entity_poly.pdbx_seq_one_letter_code
_entity_poly.pdbx_strand_id
1 'polypeptide(L)'
;YRSTGDTGGNFSTAYSALVPIERGISDNSALDTDNTEGAVDGQSSVTCLSCHRAHASAFEYGTRWDTSTELLVDSHPDTGDTVTRSDAATLKNNSYYGRTIETAFNEYQRSLCNKCHLKD
;
A
#
# COMPACT_ATOMS: atom_id res chain seq x y z
N TYR A 1 -8.74 -7.30 6.64
CA TYR A 1 -7.74 -7.50 5.55
C TYR A 1 -6.36 -7.13 6.04
N ARG A 2 -5.46 -8.12 6.16
CA ARG A 2 -4.02 -7.91 6.36
C ARG A 2 -3.27 -8.09 5.04
N SER A 3 -3.60 -9.18 4.34
CA SER A 3 -3.06 -9.55 3.06
C SER A 3 -4.04 -10.42 2.28
N THR A 4 -3.70 -10.76 1.04
CA THR A 4 -4.44 -11.75 0.26
C THR A 4 -4.59 -13.05 1.04
N GLY A 5 -5.84 -13.49 1.22
CA GLY A 5 -6.19 -14.70 1.98
C GLY A 5 -6.17 -14.56 3.51
N ASP A 6 -5.74 -13.42 4.07
CA ASP A 6 -5.78 -13.14 5.52
C ASP A 6 -6.73 -11.96 5.84
N THR A 7 -7.93 -12.31 6.28
CA THR A 7 -8.95 -11.35 6.70
C THR A 7 -8.94 -11.03 8.20
N GLY A 8 -8.17 -11.76 9.01
CA GLY A 8 -8.18 -11.74 10.49
C GLY A 8 -7.52 -10.51 11.14
N GLY A 9 -7.56 -9.36 10.48
CA GLY A 9 -6.97 -8.12 10.98
C GLY A 9 -7.68 -7.56 12.22
N ASN A 10 -6.92 -6.94 13.13
CA ASN A 10 -7.47 -6.12 14.21
C ASN A 10 -7.54 -4.67 13.73
N PHE A 11 -8.70 -4.04 13.90
CA PHE A 11 -8.92 -2.67 13.49
C PHE A 11 -7.97 -1.68 14.16
N SER A 12 -7.58 -1.92 15.42
CA SER A 12 -6.72 -1.00 16.18
C SER A 12 -5.30 -0.89 15.61
N THR A 13 -4.90 -1.85 14.76
CA THR A 13 -3.59 -1.91 14.10
C THR A 13 -3.73 -2.10 12.58
N ALA A 14 -4.84 -1.67 11.99
CA ALA A 14 -5.16 -1.94 10.59
C ALA A 14 -4.66 -0.86 9.60
N TYR A 15 -4.03 0.21 10.09
CA TYR A 15 -3.44 1.26 9.27
C TYR A 15 -2.43 0.71 8.23
N SER A 16 -2.41 1.32 7.04
CA SER A 16 -1.42 1.04 5.99
C SER A 16 -0.99 2.34 5.33
N ALA A 17 0.31 2.60 5.32
CA ALA A 17 0.88 3.77 4.61
C ALA A 17 0.80 3.65 3.07
N LEU A 18 0.59 2.43 2.55
CA LEU A 18 0.38 2.21 1.11
C LEU A 18 -1.07 2.42 0.68
N VAL A 19 -2.03 2.32 1.60
CA VAL A 19 -3.45 2.60 1.36
C VAL A 19 -3.99 3.44 2.52
N PRO A 20 -3.58 4.72 2.64
CA PRO A 20 -4.05 5.58 3.71
C PRO A 20 -5.51 5.99 3.48
N ILE A 21 -6.17 6.38 4.55
CA ILE A 21 -7.54 6.93 4.56
C ILE A 21 -7.51 8.27 5.29
N GLU A 22 -8.41 9.18 4.93
CA GLU A 22 -8.69 10.34 5.75
C GLU A 22 -9.65 9.96 6.88
N ARG A 23 -9.45 10.51 8.07
CA ARG A 23 -10.29 10.22 9.25
C ARG A 23 -11.57 11.04 9.32
N GLY A 24 -11.76 12.02 8.43
CA GLY A 24 -12.90 12.93 8.47
C GLY A 24 -12.88 13.90 9.67
N ILE A 25 -11.69 14.13 10.25
CA ILE A 25 -11.49 15.02 11.40
C ILE A 25 -11.17 16.42 10.88
N SER A 26 -11.99 17.40 11.25
CA SER A 26 -11.79 18.82 10.89
C SER A 26 -11.01 19.62 11.95
N ASP A 27 -10.94 19.12 13.18
CA ASP A 27 -10.14 19.70 14.26
C ASP A 27 -8.72 19.13 14.23
N ASN A 28 -7.77 19.95 13.81
CA ASN A 28 -6.36 19.55 13.73
C ASN A 28 -5.78 19.09 15.07
N SER A 29 -6.32 19.53 16.21
CA SER A 29 -5.85 19.09 17.53
C SER A 29 -6.24 17.65 17.86
N ALA A 30 -7.24 17.10 17.17
CA ALA A 30 -7.67 15.72 17.29
C ALA A 30 -6.99 14.79 16.27
N LEU A 31 -6.12 15.31 15.39
CA LEU A 31 -5.29 14.49 14.51
C LEU A 31 -4.11 13.91 15.29
N ASP A 32 -3.92 12.61 15.13
CA ASP A 32 -2.85 11.85 15.78
C ASP A 32 -1.95 11.21 14.71
N THR A 33 -0.66 11.55 14.77
CA THR A 33 0.35 11.02 13.83
C THR A 33 0.75 9.59 14.13
N ASP A 34 0.48 9.10 15.35
CA ASP A 34 0.82 7.76 15.80
C ASP A 34 -0.37 6.79 15.70
N ASN A 35 -1.51 7.25 15.17
CA ASN A 35 -2.71 6.45 15.02
C ASN A 35 -2.49 5.25 14.09
N THR A 36 -2.71 4.04 14.61
CA THR A 36 -2.54 2.78 13.87
C THR A 36 -3.84 2.14 13.43
N GLU A 37 -4.99 2.79 13.66
CA GLU A 37 -6.29 2.22 13.38
C GLU A 37 -6.63 2.27 11.88
N GLY A 38 -7.43 1.30 11.43
CA GLY A 38 -8.09 1.35 10.14
C GLY A 38 -9.40 2.18 10.16
N ALA A 39 -10.14 2.15 9.05
CA ALA A 39 -11.46 2.78 8.96
C ALA A 39 -12.45 2.05 9.89
N VAL A 40 -12.91 2.69 10.95
CA VAL A 40 -13.75 2.05 12.00
C VAL A 40 -15.04 2.79 12.33
N ASP A 41 -15.09 4.09 12.04
CA ASP A 41 -16.10 5.01 12.58
C ASP A 41 -17.19 5.41 11.57
N GLY A 42 -17.06 4.97 10.32
CA GLY A 42 -17.92 5.41 9.22
C GLY A 42 -17.78 6.89 8.85
N GLN A 43 -16.84 7.61 9.49
CA GLN A 43 -16.47 8.99 9.17
C GLN A 43 -15.25 9.04 8.24
N SER A 44 -14.49 7.96 8.21
CA SER A 44 -13.32 7.83 7.36
C SER A 44 -13.68 7.89 5.86
N SER A 45 -12.88 8.62 5.08
CA SER A 45 -13.05 8.81 3.64
C SER A 45 -11.84 8.31 2.84
N VAL A 46 -12.10 7.91 1.61
CA VAL A 46 -11.07 7.61 0.60
C VAL A 46 -10.77 8.90 -0.15
N THR A 47 -9.48 9.18 -0.37
CA THR A 47 -9.05 10.34 -1.15
C THR A 47 -8.22 9.95 -2.34
N CYS A 48 -7.92 10.93 -3.21
CA CYS A 48 -6.96 10.74 -4.30
C CYS A 48 -5.65 10.15 -3.77
N LEU A 49 -5.23 10.55 -2.55
CA LEU A 49 -4.01 10.08 -1.92
C LEU A 49 -4.12 8.69 -1.29
N SER A 50 -5.30 8.07 -1.23
CA SER A 50 -5.44 6.67 -0.81
C SER A 50 -4.78 5.72 -1.81
N CYS A 51 -4.82 6.04 -3.10
CA CYS A 51 -4.24 5.23 -4.15
C CYS A 51 -3.05 5.92 -4.84
N HIS A 52 -3.04 7.25 -4.92
CA HIS A 52 -1.97 7.99 -5.59
C HIS A 52 -0.99 8.65 -4.61
N ARG A 53 0.17 9.02 -5.14
CA ARG A 53 1.15 9.86 -4.45
C ARG A 53 1.13 11.28 -5.00
N ALA A 54 1.25 12.25 -4.10
CA ALA A 54 1.12 13.67 -4.43
C ALA A 54 2.20 14.18 -5.41
N HIS A 55 3.46 13.78 -5.22
CA HIS A 55 4.57 14.24 -6.07
C HIS A 55 4.85 13.27 -7.21
N ALA A 56 5.24 12.04 -6.87
CA ALA A 56 5.53 10.98 -7.82
C ALA A 56 5.49 9.63 -7.09
N SER A 57 5.37 8.57 -7.87
CA SER A 57 5.66 7.21 -7.44
C SER A 57 6.51 6.50 -8.50
N ALA A 58 6.99 5.31 -8.18
CA ALA A 58 7.70 4.47 -9.13
C ALA A 58 6.77 3.75 -10.12
N PHE A 59 5.46 3.92 -9.97
CA PHE A 59 4.44 3.14 -10.67
C PHE A 59 3.65 4.02 -11.64
N GLU A 60 3.11 3.38 -12.68
CA GLU A 60 2.32 4.08 -13.69
C GLU A 60 1.15 4.85 -13.05
N TYR A 61 0.79 5.97 -13.67
CA TYR A 61 -0.30 6.85 -13.19
C TYR A 61 -0.13 7.38 -11.77
N GLY A 62 1.07 7.32 -11.20
CA GLY A 62 1.37 7.86 -9.87
C GLY A 62 0.74 7.05 -8.73
N THR A 63 0.43 5.78 -8.92
CA THR A 63 -0.17 4.89 -7.90
C THR A 63 0.83 4.54 -6.78
N ARG A 64 0.36 4.09 -5.62
CA ARG A 64 1.20 3.75 -4.45
C ARG A 64 1.81 2.35 -4.50
N TRP A 65 1.28 1.48 -5.35
CA TRP A 65 1.75 0.14 -5.63
C TRP A 65 1.65 -0.14 -7.12
N ASP A 66 2.29 -1.20 -7.58
CA ASP A 66 2.22 -1.63 -8.97
C ASP A 66 0.84 -2.20 -9.29
N THR A 67 0.11 -1.55 -10.18
CA THR A 67 -1.22 -2.00 -10.64
C THR A 67 -1.16 -2.77 -11.96
N SER A 68 0.04 -2.93 -12.54
CA SER A 68 0.23 -3.62 -13.82
C SER A 68 0.45 -5.13 -13.66
N THR A 69 0.78 -5.58 -12.45
CA THR A 69 1.07 -6.97 -12.10
C THR A 69 -0.08 -7.62 -11.32
N GLU A 70 -0.27 -8.93 -11.48
CA GLU A 70 -1.30 -9.66 -10.72
C GLU A 70 -0.91 -9.79 -9.25
N LEU A 71 0.36 -10.13 -8.99
CA LEU A 71 0.95 -10.24 -7.66
C LEU A 71 1.98 -9.13 -7.48
N LEU A 72 1.97 -8.49 -6.31
CA LEU A 72 2.93 -7.42 -6.01
C LEU A 72 4.37 -7.94 -5.87
N VAL A 73 4.55 -9.24 -5.62
CA VAL A 73 5.87 -9.85 -5.63
C VAL A 73 6.47 -9.84 -7.03
N ASP A 74 5.67 -9.69 -8.09
CA ASP A 74 6.16 -9.61 -9.48
C ASP A 74 6.39 -8.17 -9.94
N SER A 75 6.25 -7.18 -9.05
CA SER A 75 6.45 -5.77 -9.41
C SER A 75 7.85 -5.48 -9.93
N HIS A 76 7.92 -4.53 -10.84
CA HIS A 76 9.15 -4.09 -11.48
C HIS A 76 9.74 -2.82 -10.82
N PRO A 77 11.06 -2.58 -10.94
CA PRO A 77 12.05 -3.42 -11.62
C PRO A 77 12.39 -4.70 -10.85
N ASP A 78 12.66 -5.80 -11.54
CA ASP A 78 13.10 -7.06 -10.95
C ASP A 78 14.36 -7.63 -11.63
N THR A 79 14.94 -8.66 -11.02
CA THR A 79 16.12 -9.36 -11.52
C THR A 79 15.83 -9.95 -12.90
N GLY A 80 16.55 -9.49 -13.93
CA GLY A 80 16.37 -9.94 -15.31
C GLY A 80 15.63 -8.94 -16.19
N ASP A 81 15.06 -7.89 -15.63
CA ASP A 81 14.56 -6.77 -16.41
C ASP A 81 15.70 -6.09 -17.17
N THR A 82 15.37 -5.53 -18.33
CA THR A 82 16.27 -4.70 -19.14
C THR A 82 16.54 -3.33 -18.50
N VAL A 83 16.48 -3.21 -17.18
CA VAL A 83 17.09 -2.09 -16.46
C VAL A 83 18.59 -2.33 -16.45
N THR A 84 19.33 -1.34 -16.96
CA THR A 84 20.80 -1.32 -17.05
C THR A 84 21.50 -1.24 -15.67
N ARG A 85 20.80 -1.61 -14.60
CA ARG A 85 21.14 -1.30 -13.22
C ARG A 85 21.13 -2.57 -12.39
N SER A 86 22.31 -2.94 -11.89
CA SER A 86 22.54 -4.10 -11.03
C SER A 86 21.85 -4.03 -9.66
N ASP A 87 21.09 -2.95 -9.39
CA ASP A 87 20.39 -2.69 -8.13
C ASP A 87 18.86 -2.80 -8.24
N ALA A 88 18.33 -3.53 -9.24
CA ALA A 88 16.88 -3.70 -9.47
C ALA A 88 16.10 -4.09 -8.20
N ALA A 89 16.56 -5.09 -7.44
CA ALA A 89 15.92 -5.49 -6.19
C ALA A 89 15.89 -4.37 -5.13
N THR A 90 16.95 -3.53 -5.08
CA THR A 90 16.99 -2.36 -4.19
C THR A 90 16.01 -1.29 -4.66
N LEU A 91 15.91 -1.06 -5.97
CA LEU A 91 14.95 -0.12 -6.55
C LEU A 91 13.51 -0.56 -6.27
N LYS A 92 13.17 -1.84 -6.48
CA LYS A 92 11.86 -2.41 -6.12
C LYS A 92 11.50 -2.18 -4.66
N ASN A 93 12.42 -2.51 -3.75
CA ASN A 93 12.22 -2.31 -2.32
C ASN A 93 12.00 -0.81 -1.98
N ASN A 94 12.75 0.09 -2.62
CA ASN A 94 12.58 1.53 -2.46
C ASN A 94 11.24 2.04 -3.04
N SER A 95 10.73 1.46 -4.12
CA SER A 95 9.40 1.75 -4.67
C SER A 95 8.28 1.49 -3.66
N TYR A 96 8.51 0.54 -2.74
CA TYR A 96 7.63 0.21 -1.62
C TYR A 96 8.07 0.77 -0.26
N TYR A 97 8.94 1.78 -0.26
CA TYR A 97 9.43 2.49 0.93
C TYR A 97 10.11 1.55 1.93
N GLY A 98 10.97 0.66 1.44
CA GLY A 98 11.71 -0.27 2.27
C GLY A 98 11.00 -1.59 2.56
N ARG A 99 9.75 -1.76 2.09
CA ARG A 99 8.96 -2.97 2.37
C ARG A 99 9.28 -4.07 1.37
N THR A 100 9.72 -5.22 1.87
CA THR A 100 9.75 -6.48 1.11
C THR A 100 8.35 -7.07 1.12
N ILE A 101 7.74 -7.24 -0.05
CA ILE A 101 6.33 -7.60 -0.23
C ILE A 101 5.99 -8.89 0.51
N GLU A 102 6.82 -9.92 0.37
CA GLU A 102 6.63 -11.24 0.95
C GLU A 102 6.54 -11.17 2.47
N THR A 103 7.38 -10.35 3.10
CA THR A 103 7.36 -10.17 4.56
C THR A 103 6.25 -9.23 5.04
N ALA A 104 5.86 -8.24 4.22
CA ALA A 104 4.87 -7.24 4.59
C ALA A 104 3.43 -7.71 4.34
N PHE A 105 3.23 -8.53 3.31
CA PHE A 105 1.92 -8.89 2.76
C PHE A 105 1.82 -10.33 2.26
N ASN A 106 2.84 -11.19 2.36
CA ASN A 106 2.92 -12.52 1.73
C ASN A 106 3.20 -12.52 0.21
N GLU A 107 3.65 -13.67 -0.31
CA GLU A 107 4.08 -13.86 -1.71
C GLU A 107 2.91 -13.85 -2.71
N TYR A 108 1.67 -14.03 -2.25
CA TYR A 108 0.46 -14.08 -3.06
C TYR A 108 -0.33 -12.76 -3.00
N GLN A 109 0.24 -11.69 -2.44
CA GLN A 109 -0.44 -10.41 -2.32
C GLN A 109 -0.85 -9.87 -3.71
N ARG A 110 -2.16 -9.79 -3.94
CA ARG A 110 -2.76 -9.13 -5.11
C ARG A 110 -2.80 -7.61 -4.93
N SER A 111 -3.47 -6.90 -5.85
CA SER A 111 -3.67 -5.45 -5.79
C SER A 111 -4.14 -4.95 -4.41
N LEU A 112 -3.54 -3.85 -3.92
CA LEU A 112 -3.89 -3.28 -2.62
C LEU A 112 -5.27 -2.60 -2.59
N CYS A 113 -5.96 -2.48 -3.72
CA CYS A 113 -7.41 -2.19 -3.73
C CYS A 113 -8.20 -3.16 -2.83
N ASN A 114 -7.70 -4.40 -2.70
CA ASN A 114 -8.32 -5.44 -1.89
C ASN A 114 -8.31 -5.12 -0.39
N LYS A 115 -7.47 -4.18 0.05
CA LYS A 115 -7.46 -3.68 1.45
C LYS A 115 -8.85 -3.24 1.90
N CYS A 116 -9.62 -2.63 1.01
CA CYS A 116 -10.97 -2.13 1.28
C CYS A 116 -12.07 -2.99 0.65
N HIS A 117 -11.77 -3.71 -0.44
CA HIS A 117 -12.80 -4.39 -1.25
C HIS A 117 -12.84 -5.91 -1.11
N LEU A 118 -11.88 -6.54 -0.42
CA LEU A 118 -11.76 -7.99 -0.24
C LEU A 118 -12.10 -8.77 -1.52
N LYS A 119 -11.44 -8.40 -2.63
CA LYS A 119 -11.56 -9.03 -3.96
C LYS A 119 -10.27 -9.77 -4.32
N ASP A 120 -9.82 -10.59 -3.37
CA ASP A 120 -8.70 -11.51 -3.59
C ASP A 120 -9.07 -12.67 -4.52
#